data_AF-A0A935AJK0-F1
#
_entry.id   AF-A0A935AJK0-F1
#
_cell.length_a   1.000
_cell.length_b   1.000
_cell.length_c   1.000
_cell.angle_alpha   90.00
_cell.angle_beta   90.00
_cell.angle_gamma   90.00
#
_symmetry.space_group_name_H-M   'P 1'
#
loop_
_entity.id
_entity.type
_entity.pdbx_description
1 polymer ?
#
loop_
_entity_poly.entity_id
_entity_poly.type
_entity_poly.pdbx_seq_one_letter_code
_entity_poly.pdbx_strand_id
1 'polypeptide(L)'
;MVNALGNTPRLAFSDVAFIDSHGQPAPDHERARDYAAACALCAAQPPASWLLTANLAITTSNFVFPRALLRQIGDFSDLRYTHDWEWALRASADEAPLWLREPLVRYRVHPTNTLAEDDVWRHVHENAYIQTLALSGKLSGLDAAGACTALLHNASLPPVATLCFGIAARHLADDAALRALTRPGPDGWFLRSLARATGLDERIFLSARRLSEQQTALETQAALIDERWATIQQMDAGIAERDIALKAQADLIEDRARAMAHMSTEIAHRDEAIIAQGKLLEERFGAMEEMGREIHGREQIIAELSAETVRQRAGIARLMRTPWNRIRRWLGGQRG
;
A
#
# COMPACT_ATOMS: atom_id res chain seq x y z
N MET A 1 4.27 2.52 52.10
CA MET A 1 2.81 2.26 52.19
C MET A 1 2.32 1.90 53.59
N VAL A 2 2.81 0.82 54.22
CA VAL A 2 2.32 0.37 55.55
C VAL A 2 2.39 1.47 56.62
N ASN A 3 3.50 2.21 56.71
CA ASN A 3 3.63 3.32 57.67
C ASN A 3 2.63 4.47 57.41
N ALA A 4 2.18 4.66 56.17
CA ALA A 4 1.24 5.73 55.80
C ALA A 4 -0.23 5.34 56.03
N LEU A 5 -0.53 4.04 56.10
CA LEU A 5 -1.86 3.51 56.41
C LEU A 5 -2.24 3.68 57.87
N GLY A 6 -1.27 3.57 58.78
CA GLY A 6 -1.54 3.57 60.22
C GLY A 6 -2.48 2.43 60.62
N ASN A 7 -3.44 2.71 61.52
CA ASN A 7 -4.44 1.75 62.01
C ASN A 7 -5.80 1.85 61.32
N THR A 8 -5.97 2.76 60.36
CA THR A 8 -7.26 2.95 59.67
C THR A 8 -7.52 1.79 58.70
N PRO A 9 -8.67 1.11 58.77
CA PRO A 9 -9.03 0.06 57.83
C PRO A 9 -9.46 0.64 56.48
N ARG A 10 -8.48 1.13 55.71
CA ARG A 10 -8.67 1.66 54.36
C ARG A 10 -7.72 1.00 53.35
N LEU A 11 -8.06 1.10 52.07
CA LEU A 11 -7.17 0.72 50.98
C LEU A 11 -6.07 1.77 50.80
N ALA A 12 -4.84 1.34 50.53
CA ALA A 12 -3.80 2.18 49.97
C ALA A 12 -3.25 1.60 48.67
N PHE A 13 -2.89 2.49 47.74
CA PHE A 13 -2.18 2.19 46.50
C PHE A 13 -1.14 3.28 46.21
N SER A 14 -0.23 2.99 45.29
CA SER A 14 0.86 3.90 44.91
C SER A 14 0.79 4.27 43.43
N ASP A 15 1.63 5.21 43.01
CA ASP A 15 1.82 5.48 41.59
C ASP A 15 2.40 4.26 40.87
N VAL A 16 2.15 4.21 39.56
CA VAL A 16 2.60 3.11 38.71
C VAL A 16 3.57 3.63 37.65
N ALA A 17 4.76 3.05 37.63
CA ALA A 17 5.71 3.23 36.52
C ALA A 17 5.43 2.19 35.43
N PHE A 18 5.42 2.60 34.17
CA PHE A 18 5.20 1.69 33.05
C PHE A 18 6.52 1.24 32.44
N ILE A 19 6.63 -0.06 32.17
CA ILE A 19 7.81 -0.68 31.55
C ILE A 19 7.44 -1.57 30.37
N ASP A 20 8.32 -1.70 29.39
CA ASP A 20 8.16 -2.58 28.23
C ASP A 20 8.48 -4.06 28.55
N SER A 21 8.43 -4.91 27.52
CA SER A 21 8.79 -6.34 27.62
C SER A 21 10.24 -6.60 28.06
N HIS A 22 11.13 -5.64 27.85
CA HIS A 22 12.54 -5.69 28.23
C HIS A 22 12.81 -5.04 29.60
N GLY A 23 11.77 -4.55 30.27
CA GLY A 23 11.84 -3.89 31.57
C GLY A 23 12.30 -2.43 31.52
N GLN A 24 12.43 -1.85 30.32
CA GLN A 24 12.79 -0.44 30.14
C GLN A 24 11.59 0.47 30.34
N PRO A 25 11.77 1.72 30.81
CA PRO A 25 10.68 2.68 30.93
C PRO A 25 9.92 2.87 29.61
N ALA A 26 8.59 2.86 29.67
CA ALA A 26 7.72 3.00 28.51
C ALA A 26 6.74 4.18 28.67
N PRO A 27 7.22 5.44 28.79
CA PRO A 27 6.36 6.60 29.05
C PRO A 27 5.45 6.95 27.86
N ASP A 28 5.86 6.62 26.63
CA ASP A 28 5.14 6.94 25.41
C ASP A 28 4.05 5.92 25.05
N HIS A 29 3.99 4.80 25.78
CA HIS A 29 2.94 3.81 25.58
C HIS A 29 1.57 4.43 25.90
N GLU A 30 0.55 4.14 25.09
CA GLU A 30 -0.80 4.70 25.23
C GLU A 30 -1.31 4.62 26.68
N ARG A 31 -1.24 3.43 27.28
CA ARG A 31 -1.60 3.20 28.68
C ARG A 31 -0.86 4.07 29.70
N ALA A 32 0.42 4.36 29.47
CA ALA A 32 1.19 5.22 30.37
C ALA A 32 0.71 6.68 30.28
N ARG A 33 0.39 7.15 29.07
CA ARG A 33 -0.19 8.47 28.84
C ARG A 33 -1.60 8.59 29.44
N ASP A 34 -2.44 7.58 29.23
CA ASP A 34 -3.78 7.51 29.83
C ASP A 34 -3.72 7.53 31.35
N TYR A 35 -2.81 6.76 31.93
CA TYR A 35 -2.59 6.73 33.37
C TYR A 35 -2.13 8.10 33.90
N ALA A 36 -1.15 8.73 33.23
CA ALA A 36 -0.66 10.04 33.63
C ALA A 36 -1.78 11.10 33.57
N ALA A 37 -2.61 11.08 32.53
CA ALA A 37 -3.77 11.97 32.41
C ALA A 37 -4.81 11.71 33.52
N ALA A 38 -5.12 10.45 33.81
CA ALA A 38 -6.00 10.08 34.91
C ALA A 38 -5.45 10.53 36.27
N CYS A 39 -4.14 10.38 36.51
CA CYS A 39 -3.50 10.85 37.73
C CYS A 39 -3.59 12.38 37.85
N ALA A 40 -3.28 13.12 36.79
CA ALA A 40 -3.37 14.58 36.80
C ALA A 40 -4.80 15.06 37.09
N LEU A 41 -5.79 14.40 36.50
CA LEU A 41 -7.20 14.69 36.70
C LEU A 41 -7.64 14.41 38.14
N CYS A 42 -7.34 13.22 38.66
CA CYS A 42 -7.72 12.82 40.02
C CYS A 42 -7.01 13.65 41.10
N ALA A 43 -5.77 14.10 40.86
CA ALA A 43 -5.04 14.93 41.81
C ALA A 43 -5.76 16.27 42.13
N ALA A 44 -6.62 16.74 41.23
CA ALA A 44 -7.44 17.94 41.43
C ALA A 44 -8.84 17.66 42.02
N GLN A 45 -9.15 16.40 42.36
CA GLN A 45 -10.46 15.97 42.83
C GLN A 45 -10.43 15.41 44.26
N PRO A 46 -11.59 15.38 44.96
CA PRO A 46 -11.69 14.76 46.28
C PRO A 46 -11.28 13.27 46.26
N PRO A 47 -10.62 12.75 47.31
CA PRO A 47 -10.22 11.34 47.38
C PRO A 47 -11.32 10.31 47.13
N ALA A 48 -12.55 10.64 47.53
CA ALA A 48 -13.72 9.80 47.31
C ALA A 48 -14.09 9.61 45.83
N SER A 49 -13.66 10.49 44.92
CA SER A 49 -13.96 10.36 43.48
C SER A 49 -12.95 9.52 42.71
N TRP A 50 -11.74 9.33 43.22
CA TRP A 50 -10.61 8.86 42.42
C TRP A 50 -10.88 7.55 41.70
N LEU A 51 -11.40 6.55 42.42
CA LEU A 51 -11.69 5.23 41.84
C LEU A 51 -12.98 5.22 41.03
N LEU A 52 -13.88 6.19 41.21
CA LEU A 52 -15.03 6.37 40.32
C LEU A 52 -14.59 6.95 38.96
N THR A 53 -13.56 7.80 38.98
CA THR A 53 -12.99 8.43 37.78
C THR A 53 -12.06 7.50 36.99
N ALA A 54 -11.18 6.74 37.65
CA ALA A 54 -10.26 5.84 36.95
C ALA A 54 -9.69 4.72 37.86
N ASN A 55 -9.26 3.61 37.26
CA ASN A 55 -8.46 2.61 37.97
C ASN A 55 -7.01 3.12 38.17
N LEU A 56 -6.79 3.93 39.20
CA LEU A 56 -5.47 4.47 39.53
C LEU A 56 -4.51 3.42 40.13
N ALA A 57 -5.03 2.30 40.61
CA ALA A 57 -4.21 1.24 41.18
C ALA A 57 -3.65 0.27 40.13
N ILE A 58 -4.33 0.13 38.99
CA ILE A 58 -3.96 -0.66 37.80
C ILE A 58 -3.91 -2.18 38.00
N THR A 59 -3.53 -2.66 39.19
CA THR A 59 -3.38 -4.07 39.49
C THR A 59 -3.48 -4.35 40.99
N THR A 60 -3.95 -5.56 41.34
CA THR A 60 -3.99 -6.05 42.72
C THR A 60 -2.62 -6.04 43.42
N SER A 61 -1.53 -6.15 42.67
CA SER A 61 -0.17 -6.08 43.24
C SER A 61 0.19 -4.71 43.81
N ASN A 62 -0.62 -3.67 43.52
CA ASN A 62 -0.47 -2.33 44.06
C ASN A 62 -1.33 -2.08 45.30
N PHE A 63 -2.07 -3.07 45.80
CA PHE A 63 -2.92 -2.92 46.97
C PHE A 63 -2.19 -3.21 48.28
N VAL A 64 -2.37 -2.33 49.25
CA VAL A 64 -2.02 -2.57 50.65
C VAL A 64 -3.23 -2.22 51.50
N PHE A 65 -3.66 -3.16 52.34
CA PHE A 65 -4.79 -2.98 53.25
C PHE A 65 -4.68 -3.93 54.46
N PRO A 66 -5.26 -3.59 55.61
CA PRO A 66 -5.27 -4.49 56.76
C PRO A 66 -6.24 -5.65 56.55
N ARG A 67 -5.95 -6.81 57.15
CA ARG A 67 -6.81 -8.01 57.09
C ARG A 67 -8.24 -7.75 57.57
N ALA A 68 -8.43 -6.80 58.49
CA ALA A 68 -9.76 -6.41 58.95
C ALA A 68 -10.63 -5.86 57.81
N LEU A 69 -10.05 -5.08 56.88
CA LEU A 69 -10.78 -4.55 55.72
C LEU A 69 -11.19 -5.70 54.79
N LEU A 70 -10.31 -6.66 54.52
CA LEU A 70 -10.68 -7.83 53.71
C LEU A 70 -11.83 -8.63 54.34
N ARG A 71 -11.83 -8.81 55.67
CA ARG A 71 -12.94 -9.48 56.37
C ARG A 71 -14.25 -8.71 56.30
N GLN A 72 -14.19 -7.38 56.26
CA GLN A 72 -15.36 -6.51 56.15
C GLN A 72 -15.92 -6.49 54.72
N ILE A 73 -15.06 -6.40 53.71
CA ILE A 73 -15.44 -6.20 52.31
C ILE A 73 -15.72 -7.53 51.60
N GLY A 74 -15.03 -8.61 52.00
CA GLY A 74 -15.07 -9.90 51.33
C GLY A 74 -14.04 -10.05 50.21
N ASP A 75 -14.05 -11.21 49.58
CA ASP A 75 -13.07 -11.59 48.55
C ASP A 75 -13.25 -10.82 47.23
N PHE A 76 -12.28 -11.00 46.32
CA PHE A 76 -12.31 -10.45 44.97
C PHE A 76 -13.38 -11.12 44.12
N SER A 77 -14.14 -10.32 43.37
CA SER A 77 -15.11 -10.84 42.40
C SER A 77 -14.39 -11.54 41.24
N ASP A 78 -14.96 -12.64 40.76
CA ASP A 78 -14.44 -13.41 39.61
C ASP A 78 -14.76 -12.68 38.28
N LEU A 79 -14.07 -11.56 38.06
CA LEU A 79 -14.10 -10.73 36.85
C LEU A 79 -12.77 -10.88 36.10
N ARG A 80 -12.81 -10.89 34.76
CA ARG A 80 -11.61 -11.14 33.95
C ARG A 80 -10.68 -9.92 33.93
N TYR A 81 -11.25 -8.72 33.85
CA TYR A 81 -10.51 -7.50 33.54
C TYR A 81 -10.55 -6.48 34.67
N THR A 82 -11.65 -6.39 35.42
CA THR A 82 -11.84 -5.32 36.41
C THR A 82 -12.00 -5.82 37.85
N HIS A 83 -11.58 -7.06 38.17
CA HIS A 83 -11.68 -7.59 39.53
C HIS A 83 -10.94 -6.74 40.58
N ASP A 84 -9.80 -6.17 40.20
CA ASP A 84 -9.00 -5.29 41.04
C ASP A 84 -9.76 -3.98 41.31
N TRP A 85 -10.27 -3.36 40.26
CA TRP A 85 -10.99 -2.10 40.33
C TRP A 85 -12.32 -2.25 41.07
N GLU A 86 -13.05 -3.32 40.81
CA GLU A 86 -14.28 -3.68 41.51
C GLU A 86 -14.06 -3.77 43.02
N TRP A 87 -13.03 -4.50 43.43
CA TRP A 87 -12.73 -4.67 44.84
C TRP A 87 -12.27 -3.35 45.47
N ALA A 88 -11.47 -2.55 44.76
CA ALA A 88 -11.03 -1.24 45.22
C ALA A 88 -12.19 -0.25 45.42
N LEU A 89 -13.19 -0.27 44.53
CA LEU A 89 -14.42 0.50 44.65
C LEU A 89 -15.21 0.11 45.90
N ARG A 90 -15.40 -1.20 46.14
CA ARG A 90 -16.06 -1.69 47.37
C ARG A 90 -15.28 -1.30 48.62
N ALA A 91 -13.96 -1.49 48.61
CA ALA A 91 -13.09 -1.17 49.73
C ALA A 91 -13.02 0.33 50.05
N SER A 92 -13.43 1.19 49.11
CA SER A 92 -13.39 2.65 49.23
C SER A 92 -14.79 3.28 49.38
N ALA A 93 -15.84 2.47 49.53
CA ALA A 93 -17.23 2.95 49.56
C ALA A 93 -17.57 3.78 50.81
N ASP A 94 -16.96 3.43 51.95
CA ASP A 94 -17.17 4.09 53.25
C ASP A 94 -16.02 5.04 53.62
N GLU A 95 -14.77 4.69 53.26
CA GLU A 95 -13.56 5.43 53.60
C GLU A 95 -12.70 5.60 52.35
N ALA A 96 -12.30 6.84 52.05
CA ALA A 96 -11.53 7.13 50.85
C ALA A 96 -10.15 6.42 50.88
N PRO A 97 -9.64 5.98 49.72
CA PRO A 97 -8.38 5.29 49.67
C PRO A 97 -7.21 6.26 49.89
N LEU A 98 -6.09 5.73 50.35
CA LEU A 98 -4.83 6.45 50.43
C LEU A 98 -4.03 6.26 49.13
N TRP A 99 -3.68 7.37 48.49
CA TRP A 99 -2.86 7.37 47.29
C TRP A 99 -1.47 7.92 47.57
N LEU A 100 -0.44 7.07 47.46
CA LEU A 100 0.96 7.49 47.57
C LEU A 100 1.49 7.90 46.20
N ARG A 101 1.98 9.13 46.09
CA ARG A 101 2.51 9.72 44.84
C ARG A 101 3.95 9.28 44.52
N GLU A 102 4.33 8.10 45.01
CA GLU A 102 5.62 7.46 44.76
C GLU A 102 5.39 6.24 43.85
N PRO A 103 6.12 6.08 42.74
CA PRO A 103 5.91 4.97 41.82
C PRO A 103 6.53 3.68 42.34
N LEU A 104 5.83 2.97 43.23
CA LEU A 104 6.36 1.77 43.90
C LEU A 104 6.09 0.48 43.12
N VAL A 105 5.26 0.53 42.08
CA VAL A 105 4.95 -0.61 41.20
C VAL A 105 5.43 -0.33 39.77
N ARG A 106 6.09 -1.32 39.16
CA ARG A 106 6.46 -1.30 37.74
C ARG A 106 5.51 -2.22 36.97
N TYR A 107 4.57 -1.64 36.24
CA TYR A 107 3.59 -2.37 35.44
C TYR A 107 4.09 -2.58 34.02
N ARG A 108 4.10 -3.85 33.57
CA ARG A 108 4.57 -4.21 32.24
C ARG A 108 3.47 -4.01 31.20
N VAL A 109 3.78 -3.27 30.15
CA VAL A 109 2.94 -3.15 28.95
C VAL A 109 3.50 -4.04 27.85
N HIS A 110 2.71 -5.01 27.41
CA HIS A 110 3.05 -5.86 26.28
C HIS A 110 1.78 -6.28 25.50
N PRO A 111 1.88 -6.61 24.20
CA PRO A 111 0.72 -6.92 23.35
C PRO A 111 -0.14 -8.10 23.83
N THR A 112 0.45 -9.04 24.57
CA THR A 112 -0.26 -10.21 25.12
C THR A 112 -0.83 -9.98 26.53
N ASN A 113 -0.88 -8.74 27.02
CA ASN A 113 -1.53 -8.45 28.30
C ASN A 113 -3.01 -8.87 28.22
N THR A 114 -3.55 -9.43 29.31
CA THR A 114 -4.96 -9.87 29.37
C THR A 114 -5.95 -8.75 29.02
N LEU A 115 -5.60 -7.50 29.31
CA LEU A 115 -6.39 -6.31 28.98
C LEU A 115 -6.24 -5.84 27.51
N ALA A 116 -5.34 -6.45 26.75
CA ALA A 116 -5.18 -6.26 25.31
C ALA A 116 -5.95 -7.33 24.50
N GLU A 117 -6.68 -8.22 25.17
CA GLU A 117 -7.59 -9.16 24.52
C GLU A 117 -8.80 -8.41 23.91
N ASP A 118 -9.18 -8.77 22.68
CA ASP A 118 -10.23 -8.09 21.92
C ASP A 118 -11.65 -8.61 22.27
N ASP A 119 -11.98 -8.67 23.57
CA ASP A 119 -13.35 -8.98 24.03
C ASP A 119 -14.04 -7.70 24.52
N VAL A 120 -14.42 -6.88 23.54
CA VAL A 120 -15.12 -5.60 23.74
C VAL A 120 -16.34 -5.76 24.63
N TRP A 121 -17.11 -6.83 24.45
CA TRP A 121 -18.35 -7.02 25.17
C TRP A 121 -18.11 -7.34 26.62
N ARG A 122 -17.13 -8.16 26.94
CA ARG A 122 -16.74 -8.37 28.33
C ARG A 122 -16.26 -7.08 28.99
N HIS A 123 -15.44 -6.28 28.31
CA HIS A 123 -15.06 -4.96 28.83
C HIS A 123 -16.27 -4.07 29.12
N VAL A 124 -17.23 -3.97 28.21
CA VAL A 124 -18.45 -3.17 28.39
C VAL A 124 -19.27 -3.69 29.58
N HIS A 125 -19.50 -5.00 29.69
CA HIS A 125 -20.32 -5.55 30.76
C HIS A 125 -19.62 -5.46 32.13
N GLU A 126 -18.32 -5.73 32.21
CA GLU A 126 -17.56 -5.60 33.45
C GLU A 126 -17.48 -4.13 33.90
N ASN A 127 -17.24 -3.17 32.99
CA ASN A 127 -17.28 -1.75 33.32
C ASN A 127 -18.69 -1.29 33.75
N ALA A 128 -19.74 -1.71 33.04
CA ALA A 128 -21.11 -1.39 33.43
C ALA A 128 -21.44 -1.94 34.82
N TYR A 129 -21.05 -3.19 35.10
CA TYR A 129 -21.25 -3.82 36.40
C TYR A 129 -20.58 -3.05 37.54
N ILE A 130 -19.27 -2.77 37.45
CA ILE A 130 -18.55 -2.10 38.55
C ILE A 130 -19.06 -0.67 38.77
N GLN A 131 -19.44 0.03 37.70
CA GLN A 131 -20.00 1.38 37.80
C GLN A 131 -21.38 1.37 38.42
N THR A 132 -22.24 0.41 38.05
CA THR A 132 -23.54 0.21 38.70
C THR A 132 -23.39 -0.09 40.19
N LEU A 133 -22.44 -0.93 40.58
CA LEU A 133 -22.16 -1.19 42.01
C LEU A 133 -21.66 0.06 42.73
N ALA A 134 -20.72 0.79 42.15
CA ALA A 134 -20.19 2.02 42.74
C ALA A 134 -21.30 3.06 42.97
N LEU A 135 -22.18 3.24 41.98
CA LEU A 135 -23.31 4.18 42.04
C LEU A 135 -24.43 3.74 42.99
N SER A 136 -24.52 2.44 43.28
CA SER A 136 -25.47 1.91 44.28
C SER A 136 -24.95 2.01 45.71
N GLY A 137 -23.65 2.29 45.88
CA GLY A 137 -22.99 2.47 47.17
C GLY A 137 -23.26 3.83 47.81
N LYS A 138 -22.65 4.07 48.99
CA LYS A 138 -22.88 5.31 49.75
C LYS A 138 -22.22 6.55 49.15
N LEU A 139 -21.21 6.39 48.28
CA LEU A 139 -20.41 7.48 47.70
C LEU A 139 -19.97 8.52 48.76
N SER A 140 -19.55 8.05 49.92
CA SER A 140 -19.28 8.92 51.07
C SER A 140 -18.18 9.92 50.73
N GLY A 141 -18.44 11.22 50.98
CA GLY A 141 -17.51 12.30 50.66
C GLY A 141 -17.71 12.94 49.28
N LEU A 142 -18.72 12.52 48.52
CA LEU A 142 -19.15 13.19 47.28
C LEU A 142 -20.58 13.69 47.40
N ASP A 143 -20.83 14.91 46.93
CA ASP A 143 -22.18 15.35 46.61
C ASP A 143 -22.59 14.86 45.21
N ALA A 144 -23.85 15.11 44.83
CA ALA A 144 -24.37 14.67 43.54
C ALA A 144 -23.57 15.24 42.36
N ALA A 145 -23.16 16.50 42.44
CA ALA A 145 -22.37 17.15 41.38
C ALA A 145 -20.98 16.52 41.26
N GLY A 146 -20.30 16.27 42.38
CA GLY A 146 -18.99 15.62 42.44
C GLY A 146 -19.03 14.19 41.93
N ALA A 147 -20.04 13.41 42.32
CA ALA A 147 -20.23 12.05 41.80
C ALA A 147 -20.47 12.02 40.28
N CYS A 148 -21.35 12.89 39.78
CA CYS A 148 -21.60 13.02 38.34
C CYS A 148 -20.35 13.47 37.57
N THR A 149 -19.60 14.43 38.11
CA THR A 149 -18.36 14.94 37.51
C THR A 149 -17.31 13.83 37.45
N ALA A 150 -17.13 13.08 38.53
CA ALA A 150 -16.21 11.95 38.60
C ALA A 150 -16.55 10.87 37.56
N LEU A 151 -17.83 10.55 37.43
CA LEU A 151 -18.34 9.57 36.47
C LEU A 151 -18.14 10.04 35.02
N LEU A 152 -18.46 11.30 34.70
CA LEU A 152 -18.31 11.86 33.35
C LEU A 152 -16.84 12.00 32.92
N HIS A 153 -15.93 12.11 33.87
CA HIS A 153 -14.49 12.06 33.61
C HIS A 153 -13.97 10.64 33.34
N ASN A 154 -14.75 9.60 33.65
CA ASN A 154 -14.32 8.23 33.45
C ASN A 154 -14.39 7.85 31.96
N ALA A 155 -13.22 7.77 31.34
CA ALA A 155 -13.09 7.43 29.92
C ALA A 155 -13.59 6.01 29.56
N SER A 156 -13.66 5.11 30.54
CA SER A 156 -14.14 3.74 30.36
C SER A 156 -15.65 3.60 30.60
N LEU A 157 -16.34 4.66 31.03
CA LEU A 157 -17.77 4.62 31.31
C LEU A 157 -18.57 4.29 30.04
N PRO A 158 -19.35 3.19 30.04
CA PRO A 158 -20.35 2.92 29.01
C PRO A 158 -21.74 3.35 29.54
N PRO A 159 -22.25 4.56 29.23
CA PRO A 159 -23.35 5.16 29.98
C PRO A 159 -24.66 4.39 29.84
N VAL A 160 -25.04 4.01 28.61
CA VAL A 160 -26.27 3.24 28.35
C VAL A 160 -26.17 1.83 28.94
N ALA A 161 -24.99 1.20 28.84
CA ALA A 161 -24.77 -0.10 29.46
C ALA A 161 -24.91 -0.04 30.99
N THR A 162 -24.33 0.99 31.62
CA THR A 162 -24.43 1.24 33.06
C THR A 162 -25.87 1.50 33.49
N LEU A 163 -26.66 2.21 32.66
CA LEU A 163 -28.09 2.39 32.90
C LEU A 163 -28.84 1.05 32.84
N CYS A 164 -28.58 0.21 31.83
CA CYS A 164 -29.20 -1.11 31.71
C CYS A 164 -28.83 -2.03 32.89
N PHE A 165 -27.57 -2.03 33.32
CA PHE A 165 -27.14 -2.76 34.52
C PHE A 165 -27.80 -2.19 35.79
N GLY A 166 -27.96 -0.87 35.89
CA GLY A 166 -28.68 -0.23 36.99
C GLY A 166 -30.15 -0.63 37.05
N ILE A 167 -30.82 -0.75 35.89
CA ILE A 167 -32.18 -1.29 35.82
C ILE A 167 -32.18 -2.76 36.25
N ALA A 168 -31.27 -3.58 35.71
CA ALA A 168 -31.16 -4.99 36.05
C ALA A 168 -30.93 -5.22 37.56
N ALA A 169 -30.07 -4.41 38.19
CA ALA A 169 -29.77 -4.48 39.62
C ALA A 169 -31.03 -4.29 40.49
N ARG A 170 -32.05 -3.58 40.00
CA ARG A 170 -33.32 -3.38 40.72
C ARG A 170 -34.29 -4.54 40.58
N HIS A 171 -34.07 -5.44 39.61
CA HIS A 171 -34.95 -6.56 39.30
C HIS A 171 -34.34 -7.91 39.65
N LEU A 172 -33.02 -7.98 39.80
CA LEU A 172 -32.30 -9.20 40.19
C LEU A 172 -32.27 -9.34 41.72
N ALA A 173 -32.14 -10.59 42.17
CA ALA A 173 -32.22 -10.92 43.58
C ALA A 173 -31.01 -10.41 44.39
N ASP A 174 -29.82 -10.42 43.79
CA ASP A 174 -28.57 -10.07 44.45
C ASP A 174 -27.46 -9.67 43.46
N ASP A 175 -26.33 -9.21 44.01
CA ASP A 175 -25.14 -8.82 43.24
C ASP A 175 -24.49 -9.99 42.50
N ALA A 176 -24.73 -11.24 42.91
CA ALA A 176 -24.20 -12.42 42.24
C ALA A 176 -24.96 -12.69 40.93
N ALA A 177 -26.28 -12.54 40.94
CA ALA A 177 -27.12 -12.58 39.76
C ALA A 177 -26.79 -11.43 38.80
N LEU A 178 -26.54 -10.22 39.32
CA LEU A 178 -26.09 -9.10 38.51
C LEU A 178 -24.70 -9.37 37.89
N ARG A 179 -23.76 -9.90 38.67
CA ARG A 179 -22.42 -10.28 38.20
C ARG A 179 -22.47 -11.33 37.11
N ALA A 180 -23.44 -12.25 37.15
CA ALA A 180 -23.59 -13.26 36.11
C ALA A 180 -23.80 -12.65 34.71
N LEU A 181 -24.35 -11.43 34.62
CA LEU A 181 -24.51 -10.70 33.35
C LEU A 181 -23.17 -10.22 32.76
N THR A 182 -22.07 -10.24 33.52
CA THR A 182 -20.72 -9.93 33.02
C THR A 182 -20.11 -11.04 32.16
N ARG A 183 -20.86 -12.12 31.93
CA ARG A 183 -20.48 -13.27 31.13
C ARG A 183 -21.55 -13.55 30.07
N PRO A 184 -21.18 -14.16 28.93
CA PRO A 184 -22.17 -14.58 27.97
C PRO A 184 -23.03 -15.71 28.56
N GLY A 185 -24.35 -15.58 28.45
CA GLY A 185 -25.31 -16.65 28.73
C GLY A 185 -25.56 -17.52 27.50
N PRO A 186 -26.56 -18.42 27.57
CA PRO A 186 -26.93 -19.30 26.45
C PRO A 186 -27.28 -18.53 25.16
N ASP A 187 -27.95 -17.38 25.30
CA ASP A 187 -28.34 -16.51 24.18
C ASP A 187 -27.30 -15.45 23.82
N GLY A 188 -26.10 -15.55 24.41
CA GLY A 188 -25.01 -14.58 24.27
C GLY A 188 -25.02 -13.50 25.34
N TRP A 189 -24.53 -12.32 24.97
CA TRP A 189 -24.34 -11.20 25.89
C TRP A 189 -25.65 -10.47 26.21
N PHE A 190 -25.89 -10.19 27.49
CA PHE A 190 -27.11 -9.50 27.97
C PHE A 190 -27.44 -8.23 27.17
N LEU A 191 -26.47 -7.31 27.02
CA LEU A 191 -26.69 -6.04 26.31
C LEU A 191 -26.92 -6.23 24.80
N ARG A 192 -26.29 -7.25 24.19
CA ARG A 192 -26.52 -7.58 22.77
C ARG A 192 -27.92 -8.14 22.54
N SER A 193 -28.40 -8.94 23.48
CA SER A 193 -29.77 -9.45 23.44
C SER A 193 -30.79 -8.31 23.54
N LEU A 194 -30.52 -7.29 24.37
CA LEU A 194 -31.34 -6.06 24.42
C LEU A 194 -31.30 -5.30 23.10
N ALA A 195 -30.12 -5.10 22.51
CA ALA A 195 -29.97 -4.45 21.20
C ALA A 195 -30.81 -5.14 20.13
N ARG A 196 -30.69 -6.47 20.05
CA ARG A 196 -31.42 -7.31 19.10
C ARG A 196 -32.93 -7.24 19.30
N ALA A 197 -33.40 -7.34 20.55
CA ALA A 197 -34.82 -7.30 20.88
C ALA A 197 -35.48 -5.95 20.56
N THR A 198 -34.70 -4.86 20.58
CA THR A 198 -35.19 -3.50 20.33
C THR A 198 -34.89 -2.98 18.93
N GLY A 199 -34.11 -3.71 18.14
CA GLY A 199 -33.65 -3.27 16.82
C GLY A 199 -32.65 -2.11 16.87
N LEU A 200 -32.02 -1.86 18.03
CA LEU A 200 -31.04 -0.79 18.20
C LEU A 200 -29.64 -1.24 17.79
N ASP A 201 -28.82 -0.28 17.36
CA ASP A 201 -27.41 -0.50 17.07
C ASP A 201 -26.64 -0.84 18.36
N GLU A 202 -25.84 -1.90 18.32
CA GLU A 202 -25.06 -2.35 19.47
C GLU A 202 -24.05 -1.28 19.99
N ARG A 203 -23.64 -0.34 19.15
CA ARG A 203 -22.67 0.72 19.48
C ARG A 203 -23.16 1.67 20.57
N ILE A 204 -24.47 1.75 20.83
CA ILE A 204 -25.03 2.59 21.90
C ILE A 204 -24.50 2.20 23.29
N PHE A 205 -24.03 0.96 23.45
CA PHE A 205 -23.51 0.44 24.71
C PHE A 205 -22.01 0.70 24.92
N LEU A 206 -21.31 1.24 23.91
CA LEU A 206 -19.89 1.53 24.02
C LEU A 206 -19.62 2.80 24.86
N SER A 207 -18.40 2.95 25.35
CA SER A 207 -17.98 4.19 26.02
C SER A 207 -17.85 5.34 25.03
N ALA A 208 -18.01 6.58 25.52
CA ALA A 208 -17.85 7.77 24.69
C ALA A 208 -16.45 7.85 24.06
N ARG A 209 -15.41 7.46 24.81
CA ARG A 209 -14.03 7.37 24.30
C ARG A 209 -13.94 6.39 23.13
N ARG A 210 -14.50 5.19 23.25
CA ARG A 210 -14.44 4.18 22.19
C ARG A 210 -15.19 4.64 20.93
N LEU A 211 -16.33 5.31 21.09
CA LEU A 211 -17.05 5.90 19.96
C LEU A 211 -16.24 7.00 19.28
N SER A 212 -15.57 7.86 20.05
CA SER A 212 -14.68 8.90 19.51
C SER A 212 -13.47 8.31 18.78
N GLU A 213 -12.84 7.28 19.32
CA GLU A 213 -11.71 6.57 18.68
C GLU A 213 -12.12 5.94 17.35
N GLN A 214 -13.29 5.30 17.30
CA GLN A 214 -13.85 4.75 16.07
C GLN A 214 -14.15 5.85 15.04
N GLN A 215 -14.71 6.98 15.49
CA GLN A 215 -14.99 8.11 14.61
C GLN A 215 -13.72 8.69 13.98
N THR A 216 -12.68 8.94 14.79
CA THR A 216 -11.39 9.43 14.29
C THR A 216 -10.72 8.42 13.33
N ALA A 217 -10.84 7.13 13.60
CA ALA A 217 -10.32 6.09 12.70
C ALA A 217 -11.06 6.10 11.35
N LEU A 218 -12.39 6.25 11.36
CA LEU A 218 -13.20 6.36 10.15
C LEU A 218 -12.86 7.61 9.34
N GLU A 219 -12.69 8.76 10.00
CA GLU A 219 -12.27 10.01 9.35
C GLU A 219 -10.88 9.87 8.70
N THR A 220 -9.94 9.21 9.39
CA THR A 220 -8.61 8.92 8.84
C THR A 220 -8.71 8.01 7.62
N GLN A 221 -9.55 6.96 7.68
CA GLN A 221 -9.77 6.06 6.54
C GLN A 221 -10.43 6.77 5.35
N ALA A 222 -11.40 7.66 5.61
CA ALA A 222 -12.03 8.46 4.56
C ALA A 222 -11.00 9.35 3.84
N ALA A 223 -10.13 10.04 4.59
CA ALA A 223 -9.06 10.85 4.01
C ALA A 223 -8.09 10.04 3.13
N LEU A 224 -7.73 8.81 3.57
CA LEU A 224 -6.90 7.90 2.78
C LEU A 224 -7.60 7.43 1.49
N ILE A 225 -8.93 7.22 1.53
CA ILE A 225 -9.71 6.87 0.34
C ILE A 225 -9.70 8.03 -0.66
N ASP A 226 -9.87 9.27 -0.20
CA ASP A 226 -9.84 10.46 -1.04
C ASP A 226 -8.47 10.67 -1.71
N GLU A 227 -7.37 10.48 -0.97
CA GLU A 227 -6.01 10.54 -1.52
C GLU A 227 -5.75 9.45 -2.57
N ARG A 228 -6.17 8.22 -2.29
CA ARG A 228 -6.06 7.11 -3.24
C ARG A 228 -6.91 7.35 -4.49
N TRP A 229 -8.10 7.91 -4.33
CA TRP A 229 -8.96 8.28 -5.45
C TRP A 229 -8.28 9.32 -6.35
N ALA A 230 -7.71 10.38 -5.76
CA ALA A 230 -6.96 11.39 -6.51
C ALA A 230 -5.77 10.78 -7.27
N THR A 231 -5.05 9.84 -6.66
CA THR A 231 -3.95 9.12 -7.31
C THR A 231 -4.43 8.29 -8.50
N ILE A 232 -5.55 7.58 -8.36
CA ILE A 232 -6.15 6.80 -9.45
C ILE A 232 -6.54 7.71 -10.61
N GLN A 233 -7.15 8.87 -10.33
CA GLN A 233 -7.51 9.85 -11.37
C GLN A 233 -6.27 10.36 -12.13
N GLN A 234 -5.16 10.61 -11.43
CA GLN A 234 -3.90 10.98 -12.07
C GLN A 234 -3.33 9.85 -12.95
N MET A 235 -3.43 8.61 -12.49
CA MET A 235 -3.00 7.45 -13.27
C MET A 235 -3.85 7.27 -14.53
N ASP A 236 -5.17 7.41 -14.42
CA ASP A 236 -6.10 7.32 -15.55
C ASP A 236 -5.80 8.39 -16.61
N ALA A 237 -5.56 9.64 -16.18
CA ALA A 237 -5.14 10.71 -17.08
C ALA A 237 -3.82 10.37 -17.80
N GLY A 238 -2.83 9.87 -17.05
CA GLY A 238 -1.55 9.44 -17.62
C GLY A 238 -1.64 8.21 -18.52
N ILE A 239 -2.66 7.35 -18.37
CA ILE A 239 -2.94 6.25 -19.30
C ILE A 239 -3.56 6.80 -20.58
N ALA A 240 -4.54 7.70 -20.46
CA ALA A 240 -5.18 8.33 -21.62
C ALA A 240 -4.17 9.08 -22.50
N GLU A 241 -3.24 9.83 -21.90
CA GLU A 241 -2.15 10.49 -22.64
C GLU A 241 -1.24 9.49 -23.36
N ARG A 242 -0.90 8.38 -22.71
CA ARG A 242 -0.09 7.31 -23.32
C ARG A 242 -0.80 6.64 -24.47
N ASP A 243 -2.10 6.38 -24.36
CA ASP A 243 -2.91 5.77 -25.42
C ASP A 243 -2.94 6.67 -26.67
N ILE A 244 -3.07 7.99 -26.50
CA ILE A 244 -2.97 8.96 -27.60
C ILE A 244 -1.58 8.90 -28.25
N ALA A 245 -0.51 8.89 -27.46
CA ALA A 245 0.85 8.84 -27.98
C ALA A 245 1.15 7.53 -28.73
N LEU A 246 0.68 6.39 -28.19
CA LEU A 246 0.82 5.09 -28.83
C LEU A 246 0.05 5.03 -30.14
N LYS A 247 -1.16 5.60 -30.19
CA LYS A 247 -1.93 5.69 -31.43
C LYS A 247 -1.19 6.51 -32.50
N ALA A 248 -0.64 7.66 -32.13
CA ALA A 248 0.15 8.48 -33.04
C ALA A 248 1.43 7.76 -33.53
N GLN A 249 2.11 7.02 -32.66
CA GLN A 249 3.27 6.21 -33.04
C GLN A 249 2.89 5.06 -33.99
N ALA A 250 1.76 4.40 -33.77
CA ALA A 250 1.26 3.35 -34.65
C ALA A 250 0.99 3.88 -36.06
N ASP A 251 0.36 5.05 -36.17
CA ASP A 251 0.06 5.69 -37.46
C ASP A 251 1.36 6.06 -38.22
N LEU A 252 2.38 6.59 -37.52
CA LEU A 252 3.70 6.87 -38.11
C LEU A 252 4.40 5.62 -38.63
N ILE A 253 4.29 4.50 -37.91
CA ILE A 253 4.86 3.22 -38.34
C ILE A 253 4.15 2.72 -39.60
N GLU A 254 2.83 2.86 -39.68
CA GLU A 254 2.06 2.49 -40.87
C GLU A 254 2.47 3.33 -42.10
N ASP A 255 2.59 4.64 -41.94
CA ASP A 255 3.05 5.53 -43.03
C ASP A 255 4.47 5.19 -43.48
N ARG A 256 5.37 4.90 -42.54
CA ARG A 256 6.73 4.45 -42.86
C ARG A 256 6.74 3.12 -43.61
N ALA A 257 5.89 2.17 -43.21
CA ALA A 257 5.76 0.89 -43.90
C ALA A 257 5.27 1.09 -45.34
N ARG A 258 4.31 2.00 -45.57
CA ARG A 258 3.82 2.36 -46.91
C ARG A 258 4.92 2.99 -47.77
N ALA A 259 5.71 3.92 -47.20
CA ALA A 259 6.84 4.52 -47.91
C ALA A 259 7.92 3.49 -48.26
N MET A 260 8.21 2.55 -47.36
CA MET A 260 9.15 1.46 -47.62
C MET A 260 8.65 0.53 -48.73
N ALA A 261 7.36 0.19 -48.74
CA ALA A 261 6.76 -0.61 -49.82
C ALA A 261 6.91 0.09 -51.18
N HIS A 262 6.63 1.40 -51.25
CA HIS A 262 6.84 2.20 -52.45
C HIS A 262 8.32 2.24 -52.89
N MET A 263 9.26 2.39 -51.96
CA MET A 263 10.68 2.35 -52.30
C MET A 263 11.10 0.98 -52.85
N SER A 264 10.57 -0.12 -52.30
CA SER A 264 10.83 -1.46 -52.83
C SER A 264 10.31 -1.65 -54.26
N THR A 265 9.13 -1.10 -54.59
CA THR A 265 8.60 -1.16 -55.96
C THR A 265 9.46 -0.34 -56.95
N GLU A 266 9.91 0.85 -56.55
CA GLU A 266 10.81 1.67 -57.37
C GLU A 266 12.16 1.00 -57.60
N ILE A 267 12.71 0.32 -56.60
CA ILE A 267 13.94 -0.46 -56.73
C ILE A 267 13.72 -1.60 -57.73
N ALA A 268 12.61 -2.35 -57.63
CA ALA A 268 12.30 -3.42 -58.57
C ALA A 268 12.20 -2.92 -60.02
N HIS A 269 11.53 -1.79 -60.27
CA HIS A 269 11.48 -1.18 -61.60
C HIS A 269 12.86 -0.74 -62.10
N ARG A 270 13.71 -0.19 -61.24
CA ARG A 270 15.09 0.17 -61.61
C ARG A 270 15.92 -1.05 -61.93
N ASP A 271 15.79 -2.13 -61.17
CA ASP A 271 16.50 -3.38 -61.43
C ASP A 271 16.09 -3.98 -62.78
N GLU A 272 14.80 -3.98 -63.11
CA GLU A 272 14.31 -4.40 -64.44
C GLU A 272 14.89 -3.54 -65.57
N ALA A 273 14.92 -2.21 -65.39
CA ALA A 273 15.48 -1.29 -66.37
C ALA A 273 16.99 -1.51 -66.55
N ILE A 274 17.73 -1.75 -65.47
CA ILE A 274 19.17 -2.06 -65.50
C ILE A 274 19.41 -3.37 -66.25
N ILE A 275 18.61 -4.41 -65.99
CA ILE A 275 18.70 -5.69 -66.71
C ILE A 275 18.45 -5.49 -68.21
N ALA A 276 17.42 -4.71 -68.57
CA ALA A 276 17.12 -4.41 -69.97
C ALA A 276 18.25 -3.62 -70.66
N GLN A 277 18.81 -2.61 -69.97
CA GLN A 277 19.98 -1.87 -70.45
C GLN A 277 21.21 -2.77 -70.62
N GLY A 278 21.43 -3.72 -69.70
CA GLY A 278 22.47 -4.74 -69.80
C GLY A 278 22.35 -5.57 -71.08
N LYS A 279 21.14 -6.08 -71.39
CA LYS A 279 20.89 -6.83 -72.63
C LYS A 279 21.16 -6.01 -73.89
N LEU A 280 20.71 -4.76 -73.93
CA LEU A 280 20.97 -3.87 -75.07
C LEU A 280 22.47 -3.62 -75.26
N LEU A 281 23.24 -3.51 -74.17
CA LEU A 281 24.70 -3.38 -74.24
C LEU A 281 25.36 -4.64 -74.77
N GLU A 282 24.92 -5.84 -74.35
CA GLU A 282 25.40 -7.11 -74.89
C GLU A 282 25.12 -7.24 -76.39
N GLU A 283 23.90 -6.92 -76.83
CA GLU A 283 23.53 -6.92 -78.25
C GLU A 283 24.39 -5.93 -79.07
N ARG A 284 24.57 -4.70 -78.57
CA ARG A 284 25.43 -3.71 -79.22
C ARG A 284 26.89 -4.15 -79.26
N PHE A 285 27.37 -4.80 -78.21
CA PHE A 285 28.73 -5.34 -78.16
C PHE A 285 28.91 -6.45 -79.20
N GLY A 286 27.97 -7.39 -79.29
CA GLY A 286 27.98 -8.44 -80.32
C GLY A 286 27.96 -7.88 -81.74
N ALA A 287 27.16 -6.85 -82.01
CA ALA A 287 27.16 -6.16 -83.30
C ALA A 287 28.51 -5.48 -83.61
N MET A 288 29.16 -4.89 -82.61
CA MET A 288 30.51 -4.32 -82.77
C MET A 288 31.56 -5.40 -83.03
N GLU A 289 31.49 -6.56 -82.38
CA GLU A 289 32.39 -7.69 -82.65
C GLU A 289 32.20 -8.23 -84.08
N GLU A 290 30.96 -8.37 -84.53
CA GLU A 290 30.65 -8.78 -85.91
C GLU A 290 31.17 -7.77 -86.93
N MET A 291 30.92 -6.48 -86.70
CA MET A 291 31.45 -5.40 -87.53
C MET A 291 32.99 -5.41 -87.54
N GLY A 292 33.62 -5.65 -86.39
CA GLY A 292 35.08 -5.80 -86.28
C GLY A 292 35.61 -6.98 -87.09
N ARG A 293 34.93 -8.14 -87.05
CA ARG A 293 35.27 -9.30 -87.91
C ARG A 293 35.13 -8.99 -89.39
N GLU A 294 34.06 -8.28 -89.78
CA GLU A 294 33.84 -7.90 -91.17
C GLU A 294 34.90 -6.93 -91.68
N ILE A 295 35.26 -5.92 -90.87
CA ILE A 295 36.36 -4.99 -91.18
C ILE A 295 37.67 -5.76 -91.37
N HIS A 296 38.00 -6.68 -90.45
CA HIS A 296 39.21 -7.49 -90.57
C HIS A 296 39.21 -8.37 -91.83
N GLY A 297 38.08 -9.00 -92.17
CA GLY A 297 37.93 -9.76 -93.41
C GLY A 297 38.11 -8.89 -94.66
N ARG A 298 37.52 -7.69 -94.67
CA ARG A 298 37.73 -6.70 -95.75
C ARG A 298 39.19 -6.27 -95.84
N GLU A 299 39.87 -6.04 -94.72
CA GLU A 299 41.30 -5.72 -94.68
C GLU A 299 42.16 -6.86 -95.27
N GLN A 300 41.84 -8.13 -94.97
CA GLN A 300 42.53 -9.29 -95.57
C GLN A 300 42.32 -9.36 -97.08
N ILE A 301 41.09 -9.18 -97.57
CA ILE A 301 40.79 -9.15 -99.01
C ILE A 301 41.53 -8.00 -99.68
N ILE A 302 41.53 -6.81 -99.09
CA ILE A 302 42.27 -5.65 -99.60
C ILE A 302 43.77 -5.96 -99.66
N ALA A 303 44.32 -6.62 -98.63
CA ALA A 303 45.72 -7.04 -98.61
C ALA A 303 46.04 -8.07 -99.71
N GLU A 304 45.17 -9.07 -99.93
CA GLU A 304 45.30 -10.07 -100.99
C GLU A 304 45.22 -9.44 -102.39
N LEU A 305 44.21 -8.61 -102.63
CA LEU A 305 44.05 -7.86 -103.89
C LEU A 305 45.24 -6.94 -104.14
N SER A 306 45.77 -6.29 -103.10
CA SER A 306 46.98 -5.47 -103.20
C SER A 306 48.20 -6.32 -103.56
N ALA A 307 48.38 -7.48 -102.92
CA ALA A 307 49.46 -8.43 -103.23
C ALA A 307 49.33 -9.01 -104.65
N GLU A 308 48.11 -9.31 -105.09
CA GLU A 308 47.83 -9.77 -106.46
C GLU A 308 48.07 -8.68 -107.49
N THR A 309 47.68 -7.43 -107.21
CA THR A 309 47.99 -6.28 -108.05
C THR A 309 49.51 -6.09 -108.17
N VAL A 310 50.26 -6.26 -107.08
CA VAL A 310 51.73 -6.26 -107.10
C VAL A 310 52.29 -7.40 -107.96
N ARG A 311 51.75 -8.62 -107.83
CA ARG A 311 52.15 -9.78 -108.65
C ARG A 311 51.84 -9.58 -110.14
N GLN A 312 50.66 -9.07 -110.47
CA GLN A 312 50.27 -8.74 -111.85
C GLN A 312 51.17 -7.65 -112.42
N ARG A 313 51.47 -6.58 -111.67
CA ARG A 313 52.44 -5.55 -112.08
C ARG A 313 53.84 -6.13 -112.30
N ALA A 314 54.30 -7.03 -111.43
CA ALA A 314 55.57 -7.72 -111.61
C ALA A 314 55.57 -8.65 -112.85
N GLY A 315 54.45 -9.33 -113.11
CA GLY A 315 54.22 -10.14 -114.32
C GLY A 315 54.23 -9.30 -115.59
N ILE A 316 53.52 -8.17 -115.62
CA ILE A 316 53.53 -7.20 -116.73
C ILE A 316 54.94 -6.64 -116.92
N ALA A 317 55.64 -6.27 -115.84
CA ALA A 317 57.03 -5.81 -115.92
C ALA A 317 57.96 -6.89 -116.50
N ARG A 318 57.74 -8.17 -116.18
CA ARG A 318 58.49 -9.31 -116.73
C ARG A 318 58.16 -9.56 -118.21
N LEU A 319 56.88 -9.53 -118.60
CA LEU A 319 56.43 -9.61 -119.99
C LEU A 319 56.95 -8.44 -120.84
N MET A 320 57.06 -7.25 -120.27
CA MET A 320 57.67 -6.07 -120.89
C MET A 320 59.19 -6.20 -121.08
N ARG A 321 59.86 -7.12 -120.37
CA ARG A 321 61.30 -7.41 -120.51
C ARG A 321 61.61 -8.53 -121.52
N THR A 322 60.61 -9.18 -122.11
CA THR A 322 60.81 -10.23 -123.13
C THR A 322 61.36 -9.66 -124.46
N PRO A 323 62.11 -10.46 -125.25
CA PRO A 323 62.77 -9.99 -126.47
C PRO A 323 61.78 -9.41 -127.50
N TRP A 324 60.60 -10.03 -127.64
CA TRP A 324 59.55 -9.60 -128.56
C TRP A 324 59.01 -8.19 -128.24
N ASN A 325 58.74 -7.89 -126.97
CA ASN A 325 58.27 -6.54 -126.59
C ASN A 325 59.37 -5.48 -126.60
N ARG A 326 60.64 -5.88 -126.42
CA ARG A 326 61.81 -4.99 -126.64
C ARG A 326 61.91 -4.56 -128.10
N ILE A 327 61.63 -5.46 -129.05
CA ILE A 327 61.59 -5.18 -130.50
C ILE A 327 60.36 -4.32 -130.86
N ARG A 328 59.20 -4.53 -130.21
CA ARG A 328 57.99 -3.72 -130.45
C ARG A 328 58.12 -2.27 -129.96
N ARG A 329 58.85 -1.99 -128.88
CA ARG A 329 59.20 -0.59 -128.50
C ARG A 329 60.13 0.07 -129.52
N TRP A 330 61.03 -0.70 -130.12
CA TRP A 330 61.95 -0.20 -131.16
C TRP A 330 61.23 0.11 -132.48
N LEU A 331 60.14 -0.61 -132.79
CA LEU A 331 59.32 -0.43 -134.00
C LEU A 331 58.04 0.43 -133.78
N GLY A 332 57.72 0.80 -132.54
CA GLY A 332 56.56 1.65 -132.18
C GLY A 332 56.91 3.09 -131.79
N GLY A 333 58.19 3.47 -131.83
CA GLY A 333 58.67 4.82 -131.51
C GLY A 333 58.48 5.87 -132.61
N GLN A 334 57.60 5.63 -133.59
CA GLN A 334 57.19 6.61 -134.59
C GLN A 334 55.67 6.69 -134.64
N ARG A 335 55.10 7.50 -133.73
CA ARG A 335 53.86 8.32 -133.84
C ARG A 335 53.34 8.63 -132.43
N GLY A 336 53.37 9.90 -132.05
CA GLY A 336 52.67 10.46 -130.88
C GLY A 336 53.53 10.58 -129.64
#